data_AF-A0A7C4KL74-F1
#
_entry.id   AF-A0A7C4KL74-F1
#
_cell.length_a   1.000
_cell.length_b   1.000
_cell.length_c   1.000
_cell.angle_alpha   90.00
_cell.angle_beta   90.00
_cell.angle_gamma   90.00
#
_symmetry.space_group_name_H-M   'P 1'
#
loop_
_entity.id
_entity.type
_entity.pdbx_description
1 polymer ?
#
loop_
_entity_poly.entity_id
_entity_poly.type
_entity_poly.pdbx_seq_one_letter_code
_entity_poly.pdbx_strand_id
1 'polypeptide(L)'
;MMMVHQIEADDTLSWANAAWWQFAKENNASLLTPETVLGRSLWEFITEATTRQFYQIIVKRARTLMRKVELTYRCDSPEKRRFMRMEVHPMSGGQLQFRNWIVREEIRPPLPLLTLGSHQGESLITMCSWCKRVKSPVTLAWLEPEEAVSQLQLFHYTAPPMISHGICPDCEKKVEAEVESLG
;
A
#
# COMPACT_ATOMS: atom_id res chain seq x y z
N MET A 1 5.62 16.46 -1.11
CA MET A 1 6.82 15.88 -0.46
C MET A 1 7.12 14.53 -1.08
N MET A 2 8.37 14.24 -1.41
CA MET A 2 8.78 12.96 -2.02
C MET A 2 9.44 12.06 -0.97
N MET A 3 8.86 10.89 -0.75
CA MET A 3 9.37 9.84 0.14
C MET A 3 10.15 8.84 -0.71
N VAL A 4 11.40 8.58 -0.32
CA VAL A 4 12.29 7.73 -1.10
C VAL A 4 12.85 6.64 -0.21
N HIS A 5 12.83 5.41 -0.70
CA HIS A 5 13.59 4.29 -0.13
C HIS A 5 14.31 3.50 -1.22
N GLN A 6 15.32 2.74 -0.84
CA GLN A 6 16.13 1.93 -1.72
C GLN A 6 16.20 0.49 -1.23
N ILE A 7 16.26 -0.43 -2.18
CA ILE A 7 16.57 -1.83 -1.91
C ILE A 7 17.82 -2.25 -2.69
N GLU A 8 18.60 -3.14 -2.09
CA GLU A 8 19.74 -3.80 -2.72
C GLU A 8 19.30 -4.87 -3.73
N ALA A 9 20.26 -5.51 -4.40
CA ALA A 9 19.99 -6.56 -5.38
C ALA A 9 19.25 -7.79 -4.80
N ASP A 10 19.39 -8.03 -3.50
CA ASP A 10 18.76 -9.11 -2.73
C ASP A 10 17.43 -8.68 -2.06
N ASP A 11 16.89 -7.52 -2.45
CA ASP A 11 15.66 -6.92 -1.90
C ASP A 11 15.74 -6.42 -0.46
N THR A 12 16.96 -6.30 0.09
CA THR A 12 17.20 -5.71 1.41
C THR A 12 17.05 -4.19 1.37
N LEU A 13 16.27 -3.62 2.30
CA LEU A 13 16.14 -2.17 2.47
C LEU A 13 17.45 -1.56 2.96
N SER A 14 18.12 -0.75 2.14
CA SER A 14 19.42 -0.17 2.50
C SER A 14 19.36 1.30 2.89
N TRP A 15 18.34 2.04 2.44
CA TRP A 15 18.26 3.47 2.71
C TRP A 15 16.83 4.01 2.59
N ALA A 16 16.51 5.04 3.38
CA ALA A 16 15.34 5.88 3.14
C ALA A 16 15.59 7.34 3.57
N ASN A 17 14.92 8.28 2.92
CA ASN A 17 15.09 9.71 3.20
C ASN A 17 14.32 10.19 4.44
N ALA A 18 14.67 11.38 4.95
CA ALA A 18 13.99 11.99 6.10
C ALA A 18 12.46 12.11 5.92
N ALA A 19 12.00 12.39 4.69
CA ALA A 19 10.59 12.49 4.38
C ALA A 19 9.84 11.16 4.55
N TRP A 20 10.49 10.02 4.26
CA TRP A 20 9.91 8.69 4.47
C TRP A 20 9.68 8.43 5.97
N TRP A 21 10.70 8.70 6.81
CA TRP A 21 10.61 8.51 8.26
C TRP A 21 9.57 9.43 8.90
N GLN A 22 9.53 10.69 8.48
CA GLN A 22 8.53 11.64 8.94
C GLN A 22 7.11 11.19 8.55
N PHE A 23 6.92 10.73 7.30
CA PHE A 23 5.64 10.23 6.84
C PHE A 23 5.18 8.99 7.63
N ALA A 24 6.07 8.06 7.93
CA ALA A 24 5.75 6.89 8.75
C ALA A 24 5.28 7.29 10.16
N LYS A 25 5.97 8.26 10.79
CA LYS A 25 5.60 8.79 12.11
C LYS A 25 4.23 9.48 12.10
N GLU A 26 3.96 10.29 11.09
CA GLU A 26 2.67 10.99 10.92
C GLU A 26 1.50 10.05 10.66
N ASN A 27 1.75 8.82 10.21
CA ASN A 27 0.73 7.82 9.90
C ASN A 27 0.72 6.66 10.91
N ASN A 28 1.04 6.96 12.17
CA ASN A 28 0.96 6.02 13.31
C ASN A 28 1.82 4.76 13.16
N ALA A 29 2.86 4.81 12.33
CA ALA A 29 3.84 3.74 12.15
C ALA A 29 5.19 4.12 12.78
N SER A 30 5.18 4.78 13.94
CA SER A 30 6.38 5.29 14.61
C SER A 30 7.35 4.20 15.08
N LEU A 31 6.94 2.94 15.08
CA LEU A 31 7.79 1.77 15.34
C LEU A 31 8.71 1.43 14.15
N LEU A 32 8.45 2.01 12.97
CA LEU A 32 9.32 1.91 11.80
C LEU A 32 10.45 2.93 11.93
N THR A 33 11.56 2.51 12.53
CA THR A 33 12.78 3.30 12.68
C THR A 33 13.86 2.75 11.76
N PRO A 34 14.95 3.49 11.50
CA PRO A 34 16.07 2.96 10.73
C PRO A 34 16.58 1.61 11.26
N GLU A 35 16.64 1.43 12.58
CA GLU A 35 17.14 0.23 13.24
C GLU A 35 16.20 -0.98 13.06
N THR A 36 14.89 -0.74 12.92
CA THR A 36 13.90 -1.81 12.77
C THR A 36 13.60 -2.15 11.31
N VAL A 37 14.01 -1.29 10.37
CA VAL A 37 13.68 -1.37 8.94
C VAL A 37 14.90 -1.65 8.06
N LEU A 38 16.01 -0.93 8.25
CA LEU A 38 17.18 -1.07 7.38
C LEU A 38 17.90 -2.39 7.65
N GLY A 39 18.43 -3.00 6.58
CA GLY A 39 19.08 -4.32 6.64
C GLY A 39 18.09 -5.50 6.64
N ARG A 40 16.78 -5.24 6.53
CA ARG A 40 15.74 -6.28 6.44
C ARG A 40 15.18 -6.38 5.04
N SER A 41 14.61 -7.54 4.70
CA SER A 41 14.00 -7.74 3.40
C SER A 41 12.73 -6.90 3.27
N LEU A 42 12.54 -6.25 2.11
CA LEU A 42 11.28 -5.57 1.76
C LEU A 42 10.06 -6.48 1.98
N TRP A 43 10.22 -7.78 1.72
CA TRP A 43 9.15 -8.77 1.81
C TRP A 43 8.63 -8.98 3.24
N GLU A 44 9.43 -8.66 4.26
CA GLU A 44 8.98 -8.71 5.66
C GLU A 44 7.91 -7.66 5.97
N PHE A 45 7.88 -6.55 5.23
CA PHE A 45 6.93 -5.45 5.43
C PHE A 45 5.70 -5.53 4.52
N ILE A 46 5.74 -6.38 3.49
CA ILE A 46 4.62 -6.65 2.58
C ILE A 46 4.10 -8.06 2.88
N THR A 47 3.24 -8.19 3.88
CA THR A 47 2.82 -9.48 4.44
C THR A 47 1.70 -10.16 3.65
N GLU A 48 0.89 -9.40 2.91
CA GLU A 48 -0.20 -9.94 2.11
C GLU A 48 0.33 -10.53 0.79
N ALA A 49 -0.06 -11.77 0.50
CA ALA A 49 0.52 -12.58 -0.57
C ALA A 49 0.34 -11.99 -1.97
N THR A 50 -0.87 -11.54 -2.33
CA THR A 50 -1.17 -10.96 -3.65
C THR A 50 -0.44 -9.62 -3.82
N THR A 51 -0.44 -8.76 -2.80
CA THR A 51 0.30 -7.50 -2.80
C THR A 51 1.80 -7.76 -2.93
N ARG A 52 2.33 -8.77 -2.24
CA ARG A 52 3.74 -9.18 -2.35
C ARG A 52 4.07 -9.62 -3.78
N GLN A 53 3.23 -10.46 -4.39
CA GLN A 53 3.40 -10.88 -5.79
C GLN A 53 3.45 -9.68 -6.75
N PHE A 54 2.60 -8.67 -6.53
CA PHE A 54 2.59 -7.46 -7.36
C PHE A 54 3.90 -6.69 -7.25
N TYR A 55 4.38 -6.46 -6.02
CA TYR A 55 5.67 -5.82 -5.82
C TYR A 55 6.82 -6.64 -6.42
N GLN A 56 6.78 -7.97 -6.33
CA GLN A 56 7.77 -8.85 -6.96
C GLN A 56 7.79 -8.70 -8.48
N ILE A 57 6.63 -8.59 -9.12
CA ILE A 57 6.51 -8.33 -10.56
C ILE A 57 7.14 -6.97 -10.91
N ILE A 58 6.81 -5.93 -10.13
CA ILE A 58 7.34 -4.56 -10.33
C ILE A 58 8.86 -4.53 -10.18
N VAL A 59 9.39 -5.10 -9.10
CA VAL A 59 10.83 -5.21 -8.81
C VAL A 59 11.55 -5.96 -9.93
N LYS A 60 11.03 -7.12 -10.31
CA LYS A 60 11.59 -7.94 -11.39
C LYS A 60 11.59 -7.18 -12.71
N ARG A 61 10.48 -6.54 -13.08
CA ARG A 61 10.37 -5.80 -14.35
C ARG A 61 11.33 -4.62 -14.40
N ALA A 62 11.40 -3.82 -13.33
CA ALA A 62 12.31 -2.68 -13.23
C ALA A 62 13.77 -3.11 -13.42
N ARG A 63 14.21 -4.18 -12.75
CA ARG A 63 15.56 -4.74 -12.90
C ARG A 63 15.82 -5.30 -14.30
N THR A 64 14.93 -6.15 -14.80
CA THR A 64 15.13 -6.83 -16.09
C THR A 64 15.18 -5.85 -17.26
N LEU A 65 14.28 -4.87 -17.29
CA LEU A 65 14.21 -3.92 -18.40
C LEU A 65 15.17 -2.75 -18.26
N MET A 66 15.74 -2.53 -17.07
CA MET A 66 16.47 -1.30 -16.74
C MET A 66 15.67 -0.03 -17.12
N ARG A 67 14.35 -0.10 -16.95
CA ARG A 67 13.41 1.00 -17.19
C ARG A 67 12.62 1.31 -15.91
N LYS A 68 12.29 2.59 -15.74
CA LYS A 68 11.41 3.05 -14.66
C LYS A 68 10.02 2.40 -14.81
N VAL A 69 9.50 1.85 -13.71
CA VAL A 69 8.08 1.47 -13.59
C VAL A 69 7.34 2.59 -12.86
N GLU A 70 6.18 3.03 -13.35
CA GLU A 70 5.37 4.08 -12.73
C GLU A 70 3.95 3.58 -12.49
N LEU A 71 3.43 3.76 -11.28
CA LEU A 71 2.11 3.27 -10.88
C LEU A 71 1.42 4.27 -9.93
N THR A 72 0.09 4.23 -9.90
CA THR A 72 -0.70 5.00 -8.92
C THR A 72 -1.42 4.09 -7.94
N TYR A 73 -1.50 4.49 -6.67
CA TYR A 73 -2.12 3.71 -5.59
C TYR A 73 -2.72 4.62 -4.51
N ARG A 74 -3.31 4.03 -3.46
CA ARG A 74 -3.92 4.73 -2.32
C ARG A 74 -3.17 4.45 -1.01
N CYS A 75 -2.92 5.50 -0.23
CA CYS A 75 -2.29 5.44 1.10
C CYS A 75 -3.12 6.23 2.13
N ASP A 76 -4.38 5.83 2.26
CA ASP A 76 -5.36 6.50 3.10
C ASP A 76 -5.00 6.43 4.58
N SER A 77 -5.33 7.50 5.31
CA SER A 77 -5.50 7.50 6.76
C SER A 77 -7.00 7.57 7.10
N PRO A 78 -7.40 7.48 8.39
CA PRO A 78 -8.79 7.63 8.78
C PRO A 78 -9.44 8.91 8.23
N GLU A 79 -8.77 10.05 8.37
CA GLU A 79 -9.29 11.38 8.02
C GLU A 79 -8.91 11.85 6.62
N LYS A 80 -8.05 11.09 5.92
CA LYS A 80 -7.55 11.49 4.61
C LYS A 80 -7.59 10.36 3.62
N ARG A 81 -8.11 10.68 2.44
CA ARG A 81 -8.00 9.86 1.25
C ARG A 81 -6.82 10.37 0.43
N ARG A 82 -5.80 9.52 0.20
CA ARG A 82 -4.54 9.95 -0.44
C ARG A 82 -4.28 9.18 -1.72
N PHE A 83 -4.24 9.91 -2.83
CA PHE A 83 -3.83 9.40 -4.12
C PHE A 83 -2.33 9.59 -4.28
N MET A 84 -1.64 8.48 -4.44
CA MET A 84 -0.18 8.40 -4.47
C MET A 84 0.28 8.00 -5.87
N ARG A 85 1.50 8.42 -6.20
CA ARG A 85 2.27 7.88 -7.32
C ARG A 85 3.55 7.26 -6.79
N MET A 86 3.91 6.12 -7.36
CA MET A 86 5.14 5.38 -7.11
C MET A 86 5.91 5.28 -8.42
N GLU A 87 7.20 5.59 -8.36
CA GLU A 87 8.15 5.25 -9.39
C GLU A 87 9.21 4.30 -8.83
N VAL A 88 9.55 3.28 -9.60
CA VAL A 88 10.63 2.34 -9.28
C VAL A 88 11.73 2.49 -10.31
N HIS A 89 12.84 3.07 -9.90
CA HIS A 89 13.99 3.36 -10.75
C HIS A 89 15.07 2.30 -10.57
N PRO A 90 15.48 1.59 -11.63
CA PRO A 90 16.63 0.71 -11.56
C PRO A 90 17.93 1.51 -11.48
N MET A 91 18.86 1.01 -10.67
CA MET A 91 20.18 1.57 -10.46
C MET A 91 21.27 0.53 -10.80
N SER A 92 22.53 0.97 -10.88
CA SER A 92 23.67 0.08 -11.10
C SER A 92 23.76 -0.98 -9.99
N GLY A 93 24.20 -2.19 -10.35
CA GLY A 93 24.39 -3.26 -9.38
C GLY A 93 23.10 -3.94 -8.90
N GLY A 94 21.96 -3.72 -9.57
CA GLY A 94 20.69 -4.38 -9.24
C GLY A 94 19.90 -3.70 -8.12
N GLN A 95 20.39 -2.57 -7.60
CA GLN A 95 19.65 -1.73 -6.67
C GLN A 95 18.41 -1.12 -7.34
N LEU A 96 17.37 -0.89 -6.56
CA LEU A 96 16.18 -0.15 -6.99
C LEU A 96 15.90 1.00 -6.03
N GLN A 97 15.49 2.15 -6.58
CA GLN A 97 15.01 3.30 -5.83
C GLN A 97 13.52 3.50 -6.04
N PHE A 98 12.77 3.46 -4.96
CA PHE A 98 11.34 3.73 -4.93
C PHE A 98 11.11 5.19 -4.56
N ARG A 99 10.46 5.94 -5.44
CA ARG A 99 10.04 7.32 -5.20
C ARG A 99 8.53 7.36 -5.08
N ASN A 100 8.04 7.85 -3.95
CA ASN A 100 6.62 7.92 -3.66
C ASN A 100 6.26 9.36 -3.36
N TRP A 101 5.12 9.83 -3.85
CA TRP A 101 4.60 11.14 -3.47
C TRP A 101 3.08 11.19 -3.57
N ILE A 102 2.53 12.09 -2.77
CA ILE A 102 1.11 12.44 -2.79
C ILE A 102 0.85 13.26 -4.05
N VAL A 103 -0.05 12.77 -4.90
CA VAL A 103 -0.58 13.49 -6.06
C VAL A 103 -1.76 14.36 -5.63
N ARG A 104 -2.60 13.85 -4.73
CA ARG A 104 -3.82 14.51 -4.27
C ARG A 104 -4.25 13.96 -2.91
N GLU A 105 -4.70 14.84 -2.02
CA GLU A 105 -5.37 14.45 -0.77
C GLU A 105 -6.79 15.02 -0.73
N GLU A 106 -7.69 14.27 -0.13
CA GLU A 106 -9.04 14.71 0.22
C GLU A 106 -9.25 14.49 1.72
N ILE A 107 -9.66 15.55 2.42
CA ILE A 107 -10.07 15.44 3.83
C ILE A 107 -11.47 14.82 3.85
N ARG A 108 -11.70 13.92 4.80
CA ARG A 108 -13.00 13.30 5.07
C ARG A 108 -13.22 13.15 6.57
N PRO A 109 -14.47 12.92 7.01
CA PRO A 109 -14.72 12.43 8.36
C PRO A 109 -13.88 11.17 8.65
N PRO A 110 -13.33 11.02 9.87
CA PRO A 110 -12.52 9.87 10.22
C PRO A 110 -13.26 8.56 9.97
N LEU A 111 -12.60 7.60 9.31
CA LEU A 111 -13.06 6.23 9.20
C LEU A 111 -12.30 5.33 10.19
N PRO A 112 -12.94 4.88 11.29
CA PRO A 112 -12.34 3.92 12.22
C PRO A 112 -11.79 2.68 11.54
N LEU A 113 -12.36 2.29 10.40
CA LEU A 113 -11.89 1.16 9.59
C LEU A 113 -10.43 1.30 9.10
N LEU A 114 -9.86 2.50 9.10
CA LEU A 114 -8.47 2.71 8.68
C LEU A 114 -7.55 3.07 9.85
N THR A 115 -8.05 2.93 11.08
CA THR A 115 -7.26 3.19 12.28
C THR A 115 -6.44 1.95 12.60
N LEU A 116 -5.12 2.11 12.74
CA LEU A 116 -4.25 0.99 13.08
C LEU A 116 -4.62 0.42 14.46
N GLY A 117 -4.70 -0.91 14.55
CA GLY A 117 -4.92 -1.62 15.82
C GLY A 117 -6.37 -1.66 16.32
N SER A 118 -7.33 -0.99 15.66
CA SER A 118 -8.74 -0.99 16.07
C SER A 118 -9.54 -2.19 15.60
N HIS A 119 -8.90 -3.15 14.93
CA HIS A 119 -9.53 -4.28 14.26
C HIS A 119 -9.62 -5.51 15.16
N GLN A 120 -10.56 -5.50 16.10
CA GLN A 120 -10.77 -6.57 17.09
C GLN A 120 -12.15 -7.23 16.99
N GLY A 121 -12.95 -6.89 15.98
CA GLY A 121 -14.26 -7.46 15.75
C GLY A 121 -14.22 -8.90 15.23
N GLU A 122 -15.31 -9.64 15.43
CA GLU A 122 -15.42 -11.05 15.04
C GLU A 122 -15.57 -11.26 13.53
N SER A 123 -16.03 -10.23 12.80
CA SER A 123 -16.19 -10.29 11.35
C SER A 123 -14.90 -9.92 10.61
N LEU A 124 -14.63 -10.65 9.52
CA LEU A 124 -13.48 -10.39 8.64
C LEU A 124 -13.97 -9.74 7.34
N ILE A 125 -13.40 -8.59 7.01
CA ILE A 125 -13.58 -7.95 5.70
C ILE A 125 -12.27 -7.96 4.92
N THR A 126 -12.36 -7.93 3.58
CA THR A 126 -11.17 -7.81 2.72
C THR A 126 -11.07 -6.41 2.14
N MET A 127 -9.95 -5.74 2.38
CA MET A 127 -9.63 -4.43 1.81
C MET A 127 -8.56 -4.58 0.72
N CYS A 128 -8.74 -3.88 -0.40
CA CYS A 128 -7.74 -3.85 -1.45
C CYS A 128 -6.53 -3.05 -0.97
N SER A 129 -5.34 -3.65 -0.96
CA SER A 129 -4.09 -2.98 -0.57
C SER A 129 -3.74 -1.81 -1.47
N TRP A 130 -4.23 -1.82 -2.72
CA TRP A 130 -3.89 -0.86 -3.76
C TRP A 130 -4.83 0.34 -3.82
N CYS A 131 -6.14 0.11 -3.91
CA CYS A 131 -7.14 1.18 -4.01
C CYS A 131 -7.91 1.46 -2.71
N LYS A 132 -7.71 0.66 -1.66
CA LYS A 132 -8.42 0.72 -0.38
C LYS A 132 -9.93 0.43 -0.44
N ARG A 133 -10.48 0.04 -1.60
CA ARG A 133 -11.86 -0.46 -1.66
C ARG A 133 -12.03 -1.73 -0.85
N VAL A 134 -13.21 -1.89 -0.28
CA VAL A 134 -13.58 -3.01 0.59
C VAL A 134 -14.49 -3.95 -0.19
N LYS A 135 -14.19 -5.25 -0.15
CA LYS A 135 -15.04 -6.28 -0.74
C LYS A 135 -16.27 -6.50 0.14
N SER A 136 -17.45 -6.28 -0.42
CA SER A 136 -18.71 -6.60 0.24
C SER A 136 -18.86 -8.12 0.38
N PRO A 137 -19.10 -8.67 1.58
CA PRO A 137 -19.38 -10.09 1.75
C PRO A 137 -20.74 -10.49 1.16
N VAL A 138 -21.64 -9.54 0.93
CA VAL A 138 -23.01 -9.79 0.43
C VAL A 138 -23.06 -9.75 -1.09
N THR A 139 -22.59 -8.66 -1.70
CA THR A 139 -22.70 -8.44 -3.15
C THR A 139 -21.43 -8.84 -3.91
N LEU A 140 -20.34 -9.13 -3.20
CA LEU A 140 -19.00 -9.33 -3.75
C LEU A 140 -18.42 -8.13 -4.52
N ALA A 141 -19.13 -6.99 -4.53
CA ALA A 141 -18.67 -5.74 -5.11
C ALA A 141 -17.55 -5.11 -4.27
N TRP A 142 -16.67 -4.36 -4.93
CA TRP A 142 -15.62 -3.57 -4.28
C TRP A 142 -16.11 -2.14 -4.11
N LEU A 143 -16.37 -1.75 -2.88
CA LEU A 143 -16.99 -0.47 -2.50
C LEU A 143 -15.95 0.50 -1.94
N GLU A 144 -16.19 1.81 -2.06
CA GLU A 144 -15.36 2.76 -1.31
C GLU A 144 -15.52 2.51 0.21
N PRO A 145 -14.49 2.75 1.03
CA PRO A 145 -14.55 2.53 2.48
C PRO A 145 -15.79 3.12 3.16
N GLU A 146 -16.20 4.32 2.75
CA GLU A 146 -17.37 5.03 3.25
C GLU A 146 -18.68 4.27 2.96
N GLU A 147 -18.81 3.76 1.73
CA GLU A 147 -19.97 2.99 1.30
C GLU A 147 -20.01 1.64 2.02
N ALA A 148 -18.87 0.97 2.16
CA ALA A 148 -18.77 -0.31 2.86
C ALA A 148 -19.17 -0.16 4.34
N VAL A 149 -18.69 0.90 4.99
CA VAL A 149 -19.09 1.26 6.35
C VAL A 149 -20.60 1.45 6.47
N SER A 150 -21.21 2.21 5.54
CA SER A 150 -22.65 2.48 5.56
C SER A 150 -23.48 1.22 5.28
N GLN A 151 -23.09 0.41 4.29
CA GLN A 151 -23.87 -0.75 3.84
C GLN A 151 -23.74 -1.94 4.78
N LEU A 152 -22.55 -2.15 5.35
CA LEU A 152 -22.29 -3.29 6.23
C LEU A 152 -22.60 -2.98 7.70
N GLN A 153 -23.12 -1.77 7.98
CA GLN A 153 -23.41 -1.28 9.33
C GLN A 153 -22.25 -1.55 10.31
N LEU A 154 -21.00 -1.35 9.86
CA LEU A 154 -19.80 -1.75 10.60
C LEU A 154 -19.65 -1.05 11.96
N PHE A 155 -20.42 0.02 12.19
CA PHE A 155 -20.47 0.77 13.44
C PHE A 155 -21.65 0.43 14.35
N HIS A 156 -22.54 -0.48 13.96
CA HIS A 156 -23.50 -1.08 14.90
C HIS A 156 -22.88 -2.19 15.74
N TYR A 157 -21.67 -2.64 15.38
CA TYR A 157 -20.90 -3.62 16.13
C TYR A 157 -20.02 -2.93 17.19
N THR A 158 -19.85 -3.59 18.34
CA THR A 158 -19.08 -3.11 19.50
C THR A 158 -17.61 -2.83 19.19
N ALA A 159 -17.08 -3.38 18.10
CA ALA A 159 -15.72 -3.16 17.61
C ALA A 159 -15.64 -3.23 16.06
N PRO A 160 -14.74 -2.46 15.42
CA PRO A 160 -14.47 -2.55 13.98
C PRO A 160 -14.03 -3.97 13.56
N PRO A 161 -14.44 -4.45 12.37
CA PRO A 161 -14.08 -5.79 11.90
C PRO A 161 -12.56 -5.97 11.74
N MET A 162 -12.12 -7.22 11.75
CA MET A 162 -10.80 -7.59 11.25
C MET A 162 -10.67 -7.28 9.76
N ILE A 163 -9.49 -6.83 9.35
CA ILE A 163 -9.17 -6.56 7.94
C ILE A 163 -8.15 -7.58 7.45
N SER A 164 -8.57 -8.42 6.50
CA SER A 164 -7.64 -9.04 5.57
C SER A 164 -7.37 -8.09 4.41
N HIS A 165 -6.20 -8.22 3.81
CA HIS A 165 -5.83 -7.45 2.64
C HIS A 165 -5.84 -8.37 1.40
N GLY A 166 -6.01 -7.78 0.23
CA GLY A 166 -5.93 -8.45 -1.07
C GLY A 166 -5.82 -7.43 -2.21
N ILE A 167 -5.96 -7.86 -3.47
CA ILE A 167 -6.04 -6.96 -4.62
C ILE A 167 -7.38 -7.17 -5.35
N CYS A 168 -8.04 -6.08 -5.74
CA CYS A 168 -9.28 -6.18 -6.51
C CYS A 168 -8.98 -6.40 -8.01
N PRO A 169 -9.89 -7.02 -8.77
CA PRO A 169 -9.66 -7.31 -10.19
C PRO A 169 -9.34 -6.07 -11.04
N ASP A 170 -9.89 -4.91 -10.68
CA ASP A 170 -9.61 -3.65 -11.38
C ASP A 170 -8.16 -3.19 -11.17
N CYS A 171 -7.61 -3.38 -9.97
CA CYS A 171 -6.23 -3.02 -9.67
C CYS A 171 -5.25 -4.03 -10.26
N GLU A 172 -5.62 -5.31 -10.27
CA GLU A 172 -4.83 -6.36 -10.93
C GLU A 172 -4.62 -6.06 -12.40
N LYS A 173 -5.71 -5.91 -13.16
CA LYS A 173 -5.65 -5.58 -14.59
C LYS A 173 -4.88 -4.30 -14.88
N LYS A 174 -5.02 -3.27 -14.03
CA LYS A 174 -4.29 -2.01 -14.21
C LYS A 174 -2.80 -2.18 -14.02
N VAL A 175 -2.37 -2.84 -12.95
CA VAL A 175 -0.94 -3.05 -12.68
C VAL A 175 -0.32 -3.94 -13.76
N GLU A 176 -1.01 -5.01 -14.16
CA GLU A 176 -0.57 -5.87 -15.25
C GLU A 176 -0.38 -5.07 -16.55
N ALA A 177 -1.39 -4.29 -16.96
CA ALA A 177 -1.31 -3.48 -18.18
C ALA A 177 -0.16 -2.46 -18.14
N GLU A 178 0.06 -1.79 -17.00
CA GLU A 178 1.17 -0.83 -16.85
C GLU A 178 2.52 -1.53 -16.95
N VAL A 179 2.69 -2.69 -16.31
CA VAL A 179 3.93 -3.49 -16.35
C VAL A 179 4.20 -4.06 -17.75
N GLU A 180 3.15 -4.52 -18.44
CA GLU A 180 3.23 -5.03 -19.82
C GLU A 180 3.63 -3.93 -20.79
N SER A 181 3.05 -2.73 -20.69
CA SER A 181 3.33 -1.59 -21.59
C SER A 181 4.80 -1.16 -21.66
N LEU A 182 5.62 -1.59 -20.70
CA LEU A 182 7.06 -1.31 -20.64
C LEU A 182 7.90 -2.22 -21.56
N GLY A 183 7.33 -3.20 -22.25
CA GLY A 183 8.05 -4.08 -23.19
C GLY A 183 7.28 -5.35 -23.46
#